data_AF-A0A975TUI7-F1
#
_entry.id   AF-A0A975TUI7-F1
#
_cell.length_a   1.000
_cell.length_b   1.000
_cell.length_c   1.000
_cell.angle_alpha   90.00
_cell.angle_beta   90.00
_cell.angle_gamma   90.00
#
_symmetry.space_group_name_H-M   'P 1'
#
loop_
_entity.id
_entity.type
_entity.pdbx_description
1 polymer ?
#
loop_
_entity_poly.entity_id
_entity_poly.type
_entity_poly.pdbx_seq_one_letter_code
_entity_poly.pdbx_strand_id
1 'polypeptide(L)'
;MGFVVHPDGIVAPIGKPSSRLRFGFPLKGVLAGFAIAVAVKAYLIWFLGADIYALEVQALLNGAPFEQIAAMVLMPDALSAWLVERYDAINIFIQAGLAAGEPA
;
A
#
# COMPACT_ATOMS: atom_id res chain seq x y z
N MET A 1 23.10 18.11 30.44
CA MET A 1 22.45 16.86 30.91
C MET A 1 22.72 16.76 32.39
N GLY A 2 21.77 17.15 33.24
CA GLY A 2 21.93 17.13 34.69
C GLY A 2 21.36 15.85 35.30
N PHE A 3 21.95 15.39 36.38
CA PHE A 3 21.45 14.29 37.19
C PHE A 3 21.14 14.83 38.59
N VAL A 4 20.01 14.44 39.17
CA VAL A 4 19.71 14.68 40.59
C VAL A 4 20.04 13.41 41.34
N VAL A 5 20.90 13.55 42.35
CA VAL A 5 21.15 12.49 43.33
C VAL A 5 20.19 12.73 44.48
N HIS A 6 19.23 11.85 44.64
CA HIS A 6 18.31 11.90 45.78
C HIS A 6 19.04 11.43 47.06
N PRO A 7 18.60 11.87 48.26
CA PRO A 7 19.25 11.54 49.54
C PRO A 7 19.28 10.04 49.88
N ASP A 8 18.44 9.27 49.20
CA ASP A 8 18.35 7.80 49.24
C ASP A 8 19.38 7.11 48.31
N GLY A 9 20.25 7.88 47.64
CA GLY A 9 21.27 7.38 46.73
C GLY A 9 20.76 7.08 45.32
N ILE A 10 19.51 7.37 45.01
CA ILE A 10 18.94 7.12 43.69
C ILE A 10 19.29 8.30 42.77
N VAL A 11 19.96 7.99 41.65
CA VAL A 11 20.33 8.97 40.63
C VAL A 11 19.27 8.98 39.54
N ALA A 12 18.48 10.05 39.46
CA ALA A 12 17.47 10.24 38.43
C ALA A 12 17.91 11.34 37.43
N PRO A 13 17.69 11.15 36.11
CA PRO A 13 18.00 12.17 35.12
C PRO A 13 17.07 13.39 35.29
N ILE A 14 17.62 14.60 35.24
CA ILE A 14 16.83 15.84 35.23
C ILE A 14 16.27 16.04 33.82
N GLY A 15 15.06 15.56 33.62
CA GLY A 15 14.31 15.72 32.39
C GLY A 15 13.29 14.60 32.23
N LYS A 16 12.13 14.93 31.67
CA LYS A 16 11.14 13.93 31.25
C LYS A 16 11.88 12.95 30.31
N PRO A 17 11.92 11.63 30.57
CA PRO A 17 12.41 10.69 29.58
C PRO A 17 11.47 10.75 28.38
N SER A 18 11.78 11.62 27.42
CA SER A 18 11.12 11.71 26.12
C SER A 18 11.65 10.60 25.23
N SER A 19 11.47 9.37 25.67
CA SER A 19 11.67 8.21 24.82
C SER A 19 10.57 7.21 25.12
N ARG A 20 9.33 7.63 24.86
CA ARG A 20 8.35 6.68 24.34
C ARG A 20 8.79 6.39 22.92
N LEU A 21 9.78 5.52 22.75
CA LEU A 21 10.02 4.82 21.51
C LEU A 21 8.67 4.22 21.12
N ARG A 22 8.01 4.87 20.17
CA ARG A 22 6.72 4.49 19.62
C ARG A 22 6.89 3.23 18.77
N PHE A 23 7.35 2.15 19.38
CA PHE A 23 7.02 0.78 18.96
C PHE A 23 5.52 0.53 19.21
N GLY A 24 4.67 1.48 18.80
CA GLY A 24 3.33 1.14 18.40
C GLY A 24 3.51 0.23 17.20
N PHE A 25 2.91 -0.96 17.28
CA PHE A 25 2.81 -1.95 16.22
C PHE A 25 2.90 -1.29 14.82
N PRO A 26 3.65 -1.84 13.85
CA PRO A 26 3.92 -1.21 12.55
C PRO A 26 2.67 -1.12 11.64
N LEU A 27 1.49 -0.97 12.24
CA LEU A 27 0.18 -0.83 11.63
C LEU A 27 0.18 0.23 10.53
N LYS A 28 0.87 1.36 10.71
CA LYS A 28 0.98 2.38 9.67
C LYS A 28 1.69 1.85 8.42
N GLY A 29 2.78 1.10 8.60
CA GLY A 29 3.51 0.48 7.50
C GLY A 29 2.72 -0.64 6.83
N VAL A 30 2.03 -1.47 7.63
CA VAL A 30 1.17 -2.54 7.11
C VAL A 30 -0.01 -1.97 6.31
N LEU A 31 -0.67 -0.93 6.82
CA LEU A 31 -1.77 -0.27 6.11
C LEU A 31 -1.29 0.40 4.82
N ALA A 32 -0.13 1.06 4.84
CA ALA A 32 0.46 1.66 3.65
C ALA A 32 0.83 0.59 2.61
N GLY A 33 1.47 -0.50 3.03
CA GLY A 33 1.81 -1.63 2.17
C GLY A 33 0.58 -2.29 1.57
N PHE A 34 -0.47 -2.48 2.36
CA PHE A 34 -1.76 -3.00 1.89
C PHE A 34 -2.38 -2.09 0.83
N ALA A 35 -2.43 -0.78 1.09
CA ALA A 35 -2.96 0.18 0.12
C ALA A 35 -2.17 0.17 -1.20
N ILE A 36 -0.84 0.10 -1.13
CA ILE A 36 0.03 -0.01 -2.31
C ILE A 36 -0.25 -1.31 -3.07
N ALA A 37 -0.37 -2.44 -2.37
CA ALA A 37 -0.64 -3.73 -3.00
C ALA A 37 -1.98 -3.72 -3.76
N VAL A 38 -3.04 -3.19 -3.14
CA VAL A 38 -4.36 -3.05 -3.78
C VAL A 38 -4.28 -2.11 -4.99
N ALA A 39 -3.55 -1.00 -4.89
CA ALA A 39 -3.40 -0.02 -5.97
C ALA A 39 -2.66 -0.60 -7.18
N VAL A 40 -1.53 -1.29 -6.95
CA VAL A 40 -0.76 -1.95 -8.01
C VAL A 40 -1.62 -3.02 -8.70
N LYS A 41 -2.34 -3.83 -7.93
CA LYS A 41 -3.20 -4.87 -8.47
C LYS A 41 -4.34 -4.32 -9.31
N ALA A 42 -5.02 -3.29 -8.82
CA ALA A 42 -6.06 -2.60 -9.56
C ALA A 42 -5.52 -1.95 -10.84
N TYR A 43 -4.32 -1.35 -10.80
CA TYR A 43 -3.66 -0.82 -11.98
C TYR A 43 -3.39 -1.91 -13.02
N LEU A 44 -2.92 -3.09 -12.60
CA LEU A 44 -2.71 -4.22 -13.52
C LEU A 44 -4.02 -4.68 -14.17
N ILE A 45 -5.11 -4.78 -13.39
CA ILE A 45 -6.44 -5.14 -13.92
C ILE A 45 -6.94 -4.08 -14.91
N TRP A 46 -6.78 -2.80 -14.59
CA TRP A 46 -7.16 -1.69 -15.45
C TRP A 46 -6.36 -1.67 -16.76
N PHE A 47 -5.04 -1.87 -16.67
CA PHE A 47 -4.13 -1.80 -17.81
C PHE A 47 -4.23 -3.02 -18.74
N LEU A 48 -4.30 -4.23 -18.18
CA LEU A 48 -4.40 -5.48 -18.95
C LEU A 48 -5.84 -5.77 -19.40
N GLY A 49 -6.83 -5.25 -18.69
CA GLY A 49 -8.22 -5.69 -18.76
C GLY A 49 -8.48 -6.91 -17.87
N ALA A 50 -9.73 -7.03 -17.42
CA ALA A 50 -10.14 -8.06 -16.46
C ALA A 50 -9.96 -9.49 -16.99
N ASP A 51 -10.24 -9.71 -18.28
CA ASP A 51 -10.18 -11.05 -18.88
C ASP A 51 -8.75 -11.58 -19.01
N ILE A 52 -7.83 -10.75 -19.54
CA ILE A 52 -6.42 -11.11 -19.67
C ILE A 52 -5.81 -11.31 -18.29
N TYR A 53 -6.09 -10.42 -17.35
CA TYR A 53 -5.62 -10.55 -15.97
C TYR A 53 -6.07 -11.88 -15.34
N ALA A 54 -7.34 -12.24 -15.49
CA ALA A 54 -7.87 -13.50 -14.98
C ALA A 54 -7.19 -14.71 -15.61
N LEU A 55 -6.94 -14.68 -16.92
CA LEU A 55 -6.23 -15.75 -17.63
C LEU A 55 -4.79 -15.92 -17.12
N GLU A 56 -4.05 -14.84 -16.91
CA GLU A 56 -2.69 -14.89 -16.38
C GLU A 56 -2.66 -15.44 -14.95
N VAL A 57 -3.60 -15.03 -14.09
CA VAL A 57 -3.72 -15.58 -12.73
C VAL A 57 -4.05 -17.08 -12.77
N GLN A 58 -4.89 -17.53 -13.70
CA GLN A 58 -5.17 -18.96 -13.90
C GLN A 58 -3.95 -19.72 -14.42
N ALA A 59 -3.15 -19.12 -15.30
CA ALA A 59 -1.89 -19.72 -15.75
C ALA A 59 -0.92 -19.93 -14.58
N LEU A 60 -0.79 -18.94 -13.69
CA LEU A 60 0.04 -19.04 -12.48
C LEU A 60 -0.46 -20.12 -11.51
N LEU A 61 -1.78 -20.32 -11.37
CA LEU A 61 -2.35 -21.40 -10.54
C LEU A 61 -2.01 -22.81 -11.07
N ASN A 62 -1.76 -22.95 -12.37
CA ASN A 62 -1.37 -24.21 -12.98
C ASN A 62 0.16 -24.40 -13.06
N GLY A 63 0.92 -23.42 -12.56
CA GLY A 63 2.36 -23.37 -12.61
C GLY A 63 3.07 -24.04 -11.43
N ALA A 64 4.32 -23.63 -11.21
CA ALA A 64 5.16 -24.11 -10.11
C ALA A 64 4.59 -23.68 -8.73
N PRO A 65 4.97 -24.34 -7.62
CA PRO A 65 4.42 -24.02 -6.29
C PRO A 65 4.58 -22.55 -5.88
N PHE A 66 5.67 -21.90 -6.29
CA PHE A 66 5.88 -20.47 -6.05
C PHE A 66 4.90 -19.60 -6.84
N GLU A 67 4.63 -19.96 -8.09
CA GLU A 67 3.68 -19.26 -8.97
C GLU A 67 2.25 -19.42 -8.45
N GLN A 68 1.90 -20.58 -7.91
CA GLN A 68 0.61 -20.81 -7.26
C GLN A 68 0.39 -19.88 -6.07
N ILE A 69 1.42 -19.67 -5.23
CA ILE A 69 1.35 -18.73 -4.10
C ILE A 69 1.19 -17.29 -4.62
N ALA A 70 1.95 -16.91 -5.65
CA ALA A 70 1.79 -15.61 -6.28
C ALA A 70 0.37 -15.41 -6.83
N ALA A 71 -0.20 -16.45 -7.45
CA ALA A 71 -1.57 -16.42 -7.97
C ALA A 71 -2.60 -16.22 -6.86
N MET A 72 -2.44 -16.86 -5.70
CA MET A 72 -3.33 -16.66 -4.55
C MET A 72 -3.33 -15.21 -4.06
N VAL A 73 -2.17 -14.54 -4.07
CA VAL A 73 -2.06 -13.10 -3.72
C VAL A 73 -2.71 -12.22 -4.80
N LEU A 74 -2.54 -12.61 -6.06
CA LEU A 74 -3.05 -11.89 -7.23
C LEU A 74 -4.53 -12.21 -7.57
N MET A 75 -5.19 -13.14 -6.87
CA MET A 75 -6.60 -13.46 -7.15
C MET A 75 -7.49 -12.23 -7.07
N PRO A 76 -8.35 -11.95 -8.08
CA PRO A 76 -9.17 -10.74 -8.09
C PRO A 76 -9.97 -10.56 -6.79
N ASP A 77 -9.94 -9.34 -6.23
CA ASP A 77 -10.68 -9.00 -5.02
C ASP A 77 -11.54 -7.74 -5.21
N ALA A 78 -12.56 -7.60 -4.36
CA ALA A 78 -13.55 -6.53 -4.48
C ALA A 78 -12.96 -5.12 -4.32
N LEU A 79 -11.88 -4.95 -3.55
CA LEU A 79 -11.25 -3.65 -3.36
C LEU A 79 -10.48 -3.23 -4.61
N SER A 80 -9.71 -4.14 -5.20
CA SER A 80 -9.03 -3.85 -6.46
C SER A 80 -10.03 -3.60 -7.59
N ALA A 81 -11.13 -4.37 -7.69
CA ALA A 81 -12.17 -4.13 -8.68
C ALA A 81 -12.83 -2.74 -8.54
N TRP A 82 -13.18 -2.33 -7.32
CA TRP A 82 -13.71 -0.99 -7.05
C TRP A 82 -12.72 0.13 -7.44
N LEU A 83 -11.42 -0.10 -7.27
CA LEU A 83 -10.40 0.89 -7.61
C LEU A 83 -10.17 1.02 -9.12
N VAL A 84 -10.41 -0.04 -9.92
CA VAL A 84 -10.38 0.01 -11.39
C VAL A 84 -11.37 1.06 -11.91
N GLU A 85 -12.60 1.09 -11.38
CA GLU A 85 -13.62 2.09 -11.76
C GLU A 85 -13.15 3.53 -11.51
N ARG A 86 -12.30 3.72 -10.48
CA ARG A 86 -11.73 5.04 -10.16
C ARG A 86 -10.60 5.41 -11.12
N TYR A 87 -9.80 4.45 -11.56
CA TYR A 87 -8.77 4.70 -12.57
C TYR A 87 -9.38 5.12 -13.90
N ASP A 88 -10.50 4.53 -14.32
CA ASP A 88 -11.22 4.98 -15.52
C ASP A 88 -11.65 6.44 -15.42
N ALA A 89 -12.25 6.83 -14.29
CA ALA A 89 -12.66 8.21 -14.07
C ALA A 89 -11.47 9.19 -14.10
N ILE A 90 -10.33 8.81 -13.51
CA ILE A 90 -9.10 9.60 -13.52
C ILE A 90 -8.56 9.74 -14.95
N ASN A 91 -8.50 8.64 -15.70
CA ASN A 91 -8.00 8.66 -17.08
C ASN A 91 -8.87 9.55 -17.97
N ILE A 92 -10.20 9.44 -17.88
CA ILE A 92 -11.14 10.31 -18.62
C ILE A 92 -10.91 11.78 -18.28
N PHE A 93 -10.76 12.11 -16.98
CA PHE A 93 -10.50 13.48 -16.55
C PHE A 93 -9.17 14.03 -17.12
N ILE A 94 -8.11 13.22 -17.09
CA ILE A 94 -6.80 13.61 -17.63
C ILE A 94 -6.89 13.84 -19.14
N GLN A 95 -7.51 12.92 -19.89
CA GLN A 95 -7.67 13.04 -21.34
C GLN A 95 -8.54 14.26 -21.72
N ALA A 96 -9.62 14.52 -21.00
CA ALA A 96 -10.45 15.70 -21.20
C ALA A 96 -9.69 17.01 -20.92
N GLY A 97 -8.85 17.04 -19.88
CA GLY A 97 -7.98 18.17 -19.56
C GLY A 97 -6.89 18.41 -20.62
N LEU A 98 -6.30 17.34 -21.16
CA LEU A 98 -5.31 17.43 -22.25
C LEU A 98 -5.95 17.95 -23.54
N ALA A 99 -7.13 17.45 -23.91
CA ALA A 99 -7.86 17.90 -25.10
C ALA A 99 -8.32 19.37 -25.00
N ALA A 100 -8.58 19.88 -23.79
CA ALA A 100 -8.93 21.27 -23.55
C ALA A 100 -7.72 22.24 -23.57
N GLY A 101 -6.49 21.72 -23.66
CA GLY A 101 -5.25 22.47 -23.50
C GLY A 101 -4.41 22.69 -24.76
N GLU A 102 -4.87 22.29 -25.95
CA GLU A 102 -4.18 22.61 -27.22
C GLU A 102 -4.59 24.00 -27.75
N PRO A 103 -3.69 25.00 -27.80
CA PRO A 103 -3.86 26.11 -28.72
C PRO A 103 -3.58 25.59 -30.15
N ALA A 104 -4.57 25.69 -31.03
CA ALA A 104 -4.43 25.50 -32.47
C ALA A 104 -3.51 26.55 -33.11
#